data_AF-X1JL39-F1
#
_entry.id   AF-X1JL39-F1
#
_cell.length_a   1.000
_cell.length_b   1.000
_cell.length_c   1.000
_cell.angle_alpha   90.00
_cell.angle_beta   90.00
_cell.angle_gamma   90.00
#
_symmetry.space_group_name_H-M   'P 1'
#
loop_
_entity.id
_entity.type
_entity.pdbx_description
1 polymer ?
#
loop_
_entity_poly.entity_id
_entity_poly.type
_entity_poly.pdbx_seq_one_letter_code
_entity_poly.pdbx_strand_id
1 'polypeptide(L)'
;VNYNPGAKEFPTIKKVFREIVGYRNSVTLLEIIAYCMWRGYPYPKVFFLFGSGANGKTAFIKILRRVIGNKNISSETSNAFQFDRFSLGRLYGKLANVTSEMQYSILKNTDKIKMATGEDLLNCERKFKEPFVFQNYAKLIFLTNQIPLTVDKTFAFYRRVFLLEFPNRFVLGKNADPDIIDKIEQSEFEALAMKALAKLGELKRKSFVFTKHIETEEITEQYESLSNPLHKFVKDFTVKEPNSDIPKNEFQSRFEAYQKDKGFRIWDSK
;
A
#
# COMPACT_ATOMS: atom_id res chain seq x y z
N VAL A 1 7.29 17.28 11.41
CA VAL A 1 8.11 18.46 11.03
C VAL A 1 7.51 19.74 11.59
N ASN A 2 8.28 20.83 11.65
CA ASN A 2 7.76 22.15 11.98
C ASN A 2 7.19 22.82 10.72
N TYR A 3 6.28 23.79 10.90
CA TYR A 3 5.85 24.63 9.79
C TYR A 3 6.99 25.59 9.42
N ASN A 4 7.48 25.50 8.18
CA ASN A 4 8.56 26.34 7.68
C ASN A 4 8.27 26.77 6.23
N PRO A 5 7.74 27.98 6.00
CA PRO A 5 7.45 28.48 4.66
C PRO A 5 8.71 28.82 3.85
N GLY A 6 9.88 28.92 4.50
CA GLY A 6 11.17 29.13 3.84
C GLY A 6 11.76 27.86 3.23
N ALA A 7 11.32 26.68 3.68
CA ALA A 7 11.74 25.41 3.12
C ALA A 7 11.04 25.15 1.77
N LYS A 8 11.77 25.35 0.68
CA LYS A 8 11.21 25.30 -0.69
C LYS A 8 11.54 24.03 -1.46
N GLU A 9 12.67 23.39 -1.15
CA GLU A 9 13.19 22.28 -1.94
C GLU A 9 13.50 21.04 -1.10
N PHE A 10 13.37 19.88 -1.72
CA PHE A 10 13.63 18.57 -1.14
C PHE A 10 14.34 17.67 -2.16
N PRO A 11 15.52 18.07 -2.68
CA PRO A 11 16.16 17.42 -3.81
C PRO A 11 16.52 15.95 -3.53
N THR A 12 17.00 15.63 -2.32
CA THR A 12 17.36 14.27 -1.92
C THR A 12 16.13 13.39 -1.80
N ILE A 13 15.07 13.85 -1.12
CA ILE A 13 13.79 13.13 -1.04
C ILE A 13 13.22 12.90 -2.44
N LYS A 14 13.25 13.91 -3.31
CA LYS A 14 12.74 13.83 -4.69
C LYS A 14 13.52 12.81 -5.51
N LYS A 15 14.85 12.74 -5.34
CA LYS A 15 15.70 11.71 -5.94
C LYS A 15 15.31 10.33 -5.43
N VAL A 16 15.22 10.14 -4.10
CA VAL A 16 14.78 8.88 -3.50
C VAL A 16 13.45 8.42 -4.08
N PHE A 17 12.43 9.29 -4.13
CA PHE A 17 11.10 8.94 -4.69
C PHE A 17 11.18 8.48 -6.14
N ARG A 18 11.99 9.15 -6.97
CA ARG A 18 12.18 8.76 -8.37
C ARG A 18 12.92 7.42 -8.50
N GLU A 19 13.90 7.17 -7.65
CA GLU A 19 14.63 5.91 -7.65
C GLU A 19 13.77 4.74 -7.19
N ILE A 20 12.86 4.92 -6.22
CA ILE A 20 12.06 3.80 -5.69
C ILE A 20 10.89 3.39 -6.61
N VAL A 21 10.24 4.35 -7.29
CA VAL A 21 9.01 4.07 -8.07
C VAL A 21 9.01 4.65 -9.49
N GLY A 22 10.05 5.36 -9.91
CA GLY A 22 10.12 6.06 -11.20
C GLY A 22 9.46 7.44 -11.20
N TYR A 23 9.65 8.20 -12.28
CA TYR A 23 9.17 9.58 -12.38
C TYR A 23 7.65 9.69 -12.23
N ARG A 24 6.88 8.88 -12.97
CA ARG A 24 5.40 8.95 -12.97
C ARG A 24 4.80 8.69 -11.60
N ASN A 25 5.26 7.64 -10.92
CA ASN A 25 4.73 7.24 -9.60
C ASN A 25 5.30 8.09 -8.44
N SER A 26 6.38 8.85 -8.63
CA SER A 26 6.91 9.74 -7.58
C SER A 26 5.90 10.80 -7.14
N VAL A 27 5.03 11.24 -8.06
CA VAL A 27 3.90 12.14 -7.76
C VAL A 27 2.88 11.45 -6.86
N THR A 28 2.59 10.18 -7.12
CA THR A 28 1.66 9.39 -6.30
C THR A 28 2.13 9.24 -4.86
N LEU A 29 3.44 9.09 -4.62
CA LEU A 29 3.98 9.09 -3.25
C LEU A 29 3.73 10.41 -2.52
N LEU A 30 3.88 11.54 -3.22
CA LEU A 30 3.54 12.86 -2.67
C LEU A 30 2.03 13.00 -2.41
N GLU A 31 1.18 12.51 -3.31
CA GLU A 31 -0.27 12.48 -3.13
C GLU A 31 -0.69 11.63 -1.92
N ILE A 32 -0.05 10.47 -1.69
CA ILE A 32 -0.29 9.65 -0.49
C ILE A 32 0.05 10.43 0.78
N ILE A 33 1.22 11.09 0.83
CA ILE A 33 1.62 11.91 1.98
C ILE A 33 0.62 13.06 2.20
N ALA A 34 0.24 13.75 1.12
CA ALA A 34 -0.75 14.82 1.17
C ALA A 34 -2.10 14.33 1.70
N TYR A 35 -2.56 13.17 1.24
CA TYR A 35 -3.84 12.60 1.64
C TYR A 35 -3.85 12.14 3.10
N CYS A 36 -2.72 11.66 3.63
CA CYS A 36 -2.55 11.39 5.05
C CYS A 36 -2.70 12.64 5.93
N MET A 37 -2.46 13.84 5.40
CA MET A 37 -2.67 15.09 6.16
C MET A 37 -4.14 15.53 6.20
N TRP A 38 -5.02 14.90 5.41
CA TRP A 38 -6.45 15.23 5.37
C TRP A 38 -7.25 14.43 6.41
N ARG A 39 -8.04 15.13 7.23
CA ARG A 39 -8.92 14.54 8.25
C ARG A 39 -10.32 14.22 7.72
N GLY A 40 -10.39 13.35 6.74
CA GLY A 40 -11.63 12.80 6.15
C GLY A 40 -11.25 11.70 5.16
N TYR A 41 -12.18 10.94 4.57
CA TYR A 41 -11.86 9.82 3.67
C TYR A 41 -12.52 9.91 2.28
N PRO A 42 -12.49 11.09 1.61
CA PRO A 42 -13.28 11.35 0.39
C PRO A 42 -12.88 10.48 -0.80
N TYR A 43 -11.67 9.92 -0.78
CA TYR A 43 -11.19 8.94 -1.73
C TYR A 43 -11.03 7.60 -0.99
N PRO A 44 -12.04 6.71 -1.03
CA PRO A 44 -12.12 5.52 -0.17
C PRO A 44 -11.17 4.43 -0.65
N LYS A 45 -9.86 4.66 -0.56
CA LYS A 45 -8.81 3.73 -0.99
C LYS A 45 -7.93 3.24 0.16
N VAL A 46 -7.59 1.95 0.07
CA VAL A 46 -6.54 1.25 0.78
C VAL A 46 -5.33 1.16 -0.14
N PHE A 47 -4.17 1.58 0.36
CA PHE A 47 -2.94 1.59 -0.41
C PHE A 47 -2.15 0.32 -0.16
N PHE A 48 -2.02 -0.53 -1.18
CA PHE A 48 -1.11 -1.67 -1.19
C PHE A 48 0.17 -1.28 -1.92
N LEU A 49 1.25 -1.11 -1.15
CA LEU A 49 2.58 -0.80 -1.65
C LEU A 49 3.36 -2.12 -1.77
N PHE A 50 3.60 -2.59 -2.99
CA PHE A 50 4.14 -3.94 -3.23
C PHE A 50 5.47 -3.94 -3.99
N GLY A 51 6.24 -5.03 -3.89
CA GLY A 51 7.54 -5.20 -4.57
C GLY A 51 8.41 -6.28 -3.93
N SER A 52 9.40 -6.81 -4.65
CA SER A 52 10.17 -8.04 -4.36
C SER A 52 11.13 -8.04 -3.15
N GLY A 53 10.92 -7.20 -2.13
CA GLY A 53 11.87 -6.95 -1.05
C GLY A 53 13.05 -6.05 -1.44
N ALA A 54 13.55 -5.27 -0.46
CA ALA A 54 14.63 -4.30 -0.66
C ALA A 54 14.35 -3.26 -1.78
N ASN A 55 13.09 -2.84 -1.96
CA ASN A 55 12.67 -1.90 -3.02
C ASN A 55 12.47 -0.45 -2.57
N GLY A 56 12.85 -0.10 -1.33
CA GLY A 56 12.66 1.27 -0.82
C GLY A 56 11.29 1.56 -0.20
N LYS A 57 10.40 0.56 -0.05
CA LYS A 57 9.13 0.69 0.71
C LYS A 57 9.36 1.23 2.13
N THR A 58 10.34 0.66 2.85
CA THR A 58 10.71 1.11 4.21
C THR A 58 11.25 2.53 4.22
N ALA A 59 12.04 2.92 3.20
CA ALA A 59 12.55 4.27 3.05
C ALA A 59 11.41 5.30 2.90
N PHE A 60 10.43 5.01 2.02
CA PHE A 60 9.24 5.85 1.88
C PHE A 60 8.47 5.99 3.20
N ILE A 61 8.30 4.91 3.95
CA ILE A 61 7.59 4.96 5.24
C ILE A 61 8.36 5.73 6.31
N LYS A 62 9.69 5.64 6.35
CA LYS A 62 10.51 6.49 7.23
C LYS A 62 10.31 7.98 6.90
N ILE A 63 10.27 8.33 5.61
CA ILE A 63 10.00 9.70 5.16
C ILE A 63 8.59 10.14 5.58
N LEU A 64 7.56 9.34 5.30
CA LEU A 64 6.18 9.62 5.73
C LEU A 64 6.11 9.84 7.25
N ARG A 65 6.71 8.94 8.04
CA ARG A 65 6.79 9.04 9.52
C ARG A 65 7.45 10.35 9.97
N ARG A 66 8.51 10.80 9.31
CA ARG A 66 9.19 12.04 9.65
C ARG A 66 8.31 13.27 9.39
N VAL A 67 7.53 13.23 8.31
CA VAL A 67 6.60 14.29 7.94
C VAL A 67 5.40 14.35 8.90
N ILE A 68 4.62 13.26 9.01
CA ILE A 68 3.37 13.27 9.79
C ILE A 68 3.56 12.99 11.28
N GLY A 69 4.72 12.48 11.70
CA GLY A 69 5.07 12.20 13.09
C GLY A 69 4.55 10.85 13.62
N ASN A 70 5.38 10.17 14.42
CA ASN A 70 5.10 8.82 14.93
C ASN A 70 3.80 8.72 15.75
N LYS A 71 3.44 9.76 16.52
CA LYS A 71 2.20 9.78 17.32
C LYS A 71 0.93 9.67 16.47
N ASN A 72 1.00 10.07 15.20
CA ASN A 72 -0.12 10.08 14.26
C ASN A 72 -0.22 8.79 13.44
N ILE A 73 0.59 7.78 13.75
CA ILE A 73 0.61 6.51 13.01
C ILE A 73 0.18 5.36 13.95
N SER A 74 -0.61 4.44 13.40
CA SER A 74 -0.87 3.10 13.94
C SER A 74 -0.26 2.02 13.04
N SER A 75 -0.24 0.78 13.50
CA SER A 75 0.38 -0.35 12.79
C SER A 75 -0.48 -1.62 12.81
N GLU A 76 -1.80 -1.47 12.74
CA GLU A 76 -2.73 -2.59 12.67
C GLU A 76 -2.52 -3.38 11.38
N THR A 77 -2.39 -4.69 11.51
CA THR A 77 -2.19 -5.63 10.39
C THR A 77 -3.52 -5.95 9.71
N SER A 78 -3.49 -6.44 8.46
CA SER A 78 -4.72 -7.01 7.85
C SER A 78 -5.32 -8.12 8.70
N ASN A 79 -4.49 -8.97 9.33
CA ASN A 79 -4.95 -10.01 10.24
C ASN A 79 -5.73 -9.43 11.45
N ALA A 80 -5.27 -8.30 12.01
CA ALA A 80 -6.01 -7.60 13.07
C ALA A 80 -7.35 -7.05 12.55
N PHE A 81 -7.38 -6.46 11.34
CA PHE A 81 -8.65 -6.04 10.73
C PHE A 81 -9.60 -7.22 10.51
N GLN A 82 -9.09 -8.40 10.16
CA GLN A 82 -9.91 -9.61 9.99
C GLN A 82 -10.48 -10.10 11.32
N PHE A 83 -9.66 -10.24 12.37
CA PHE A 83 -10.01 -11.05 13.54
C PHE A 83 -10.03 -10.29 14.88
N ASP A 84 -9.30 -9.17 15.00
CA ASP A 84 -9.29 -8.38 16.24
C ASP A 84 -10.44 -7.37 16.25
N ARG A 85 -11.36 -7.52 17.21
CA ARG A 85 -12.49 -6.59 17.41
C ARG A 85 -12.07 -5.18 17.81
N PHE A 86 -10.87 -5.01 18.37
CA PHE A 86 -10.35 -3.71 18.83
C PHE A 86 -9.55 -2.95 17.76
N SER A 87 -9.29 -3.57 16.60
CA SER A 87 -8.42 -3.01 15.56
C SER A 87 -8.87 -1.62 15.07
N LEU A 88 -10.17 -1.45 14.79
CA LEU A 88 -10.72 -0.16 14.36
C LEU A 88 -10.50 0.94 15.41
N GLY A 89 -10.69 0.64 16.69
CA GLY A 89 -10.51 1.61 17.78
C GLY A 89 -9.08 2.15 17.88
N ARG A 90 -8.07 1.41 17.39
CA ARG A 90 -6.67 1.85 17.38
C ARG A 90 -6.34 2.85 16.27
N LEU A 91 -7.26 3.06 15.33
CA LEU A 91 -7.17 4.13 14.33
C LEU A 91 -7.59 5.50 14.89
N TYR A 92 -8.21 5.54 16.06
CA TYR A 92 -8.68 6.78 16.66
C TYR A 92 -7.53 7.79 16.84
N GLY A 93 -7.72 8.99 16.28
CA GLY A 93 -6.73 10.06 16.35
C GLY A 93 -5.54 9.91 15.39
N LYS A 94 -5.54 8.91 14.50
CA LYS A 94 -4.40 8.60 13.62
C LYS A 94 -4.61 9.14 12.21
N LEU A 95 -3.53 9.61 11.60
CA LEU A 95 -3.50 10.09 10.20
C LEU A 95 -3.21 8.95 9.21
N ALA A 96 -2.46 7.94 9.63
CA ALA A 96 -2.18 6.76 8.82
C ALA A 96 -2.08 5.50 9.67
N ASN A 97 -2.50 4.38 9.10
CA ASN A 97 -2.17 3.06 9.57
C ASN A 97 -1.15 2.45 8.61
N VAL A 98 0.07 2.22 9.09
CA VAL A 98 1.15 1.68 8.27
C VAL A 98 1.64 0.38 8.88
N THR A 99 1.54 -0.70 8.11
CA THR A 99 2.00 -2.00 8.55
C THR A 99 2.80 -2.69 7.45
N SER A 100 3.88 -3.36 7.86
CA SER A 100 4.64 -4.25 7.00
C SER A 100 4.06 -5.65 7.16
N GLU A 101 3.39 -6.13 6.13
CA GLU A 101 2.84 -7.48 6.13
C GLU A 101 3.95 -8.48 5.82
N MET A 102 4.20 -9.39 6.76
CA MET A 102 5.10 -10.53 6.58
C MET A 102 4.36 -11.86 6.40
N GLN A 103 3.04 -11.85 6.22
CA GLN A 103 2.26 -13.08 6.10
C GLN A 103 1.40 -13.07 4.83
N TYR A 104 1.52 -14.15 4.05
CA TYR A 104 0.67 -14.52 2.91
C TYR A 104 -0.74 -14.88 3.38
N SER A 105 -1.34 -14.03 4.21
CA SER A 105 -2.66 -14.25 4.74
C SER A 105 -3.69 -13.89 3.67
N ILE A 106 -4.56 -14.86 3.37
CA ILE A 106 -5.74 -14.62 2.55
C ILE A 106 -6.62 -13.63 3.30
N LEU A 107 -7.06 -12.56 2.64
CA LEU A 107 -8.10 -11.66 3.13
C LEU A 107 -9.45 -12.37 3.04
N LYS A 108 -9.82 -13.07 4.12
CA LYS A 108 -11.08 -13.78 4.30
C LYS A 108 -12.22 -12.86 4.73
N ASN A 109 -11.91 -11.82 5.51
CA ASN A 109 -12.88 -10.81 5.95
C ASN A 109 -12.35 -9.40 5.64
N THR A 110 -13.10 -8.64 4.86
CA THR A 110 -12.73 -7.28 4.43
C THR A 110 -13.64 -6.21 5.03
N ASP A 111 -14.59 -6.57 5.90
CA ASP A 111 -15.64 -5.67 6.38
C ASP A 111 -15.05 -4.50 7.17
N LYS A 112 -14.12 -4.78 8.10
CA LYS A 112 -13.44 -3.70 8.84
C LYS A 112 -12.61 -2.79 7.94
N ILE A 113 -12.03 -3.32 6.86
CA ILE A 113 -11.33 -2.49 5.86
C ILE A 113 -12.33 -1.60 5.10
N LYS A 114 -13.49 -2.15 4.69
CA LYS A 114 -14.55 -1.41 4.02
C LYS A 114 -15.17 -0.33 4.91
N MET A 115 -15.32 -0.61 6.21
CA MET A 115 -15.76 0.34 7.25
C MET A 115 -14.71 1.41 7.50
N ALA A 116 -13.44 1.05 7.70
CA ALA A 116 -12.36 2.01 7.97
C ALA A 116 -12.09 2.97 6.81
N THR A 117 -12.35 2.55 5.58
CA THR A 117 -12.25 3.43 4.40
C THR A 117 -13.55 4.16 4.07
N GLY A 118 -14.65 3.81 4.76
CA GLY A 118 -15.90 4.54 4.68
C GLY A 118 -15.83 5.85 5.47
N GLU A 119 -16.76 6.76 5.17
CA GLU A 119 -16.93 8.01 5.92
C GLU A 119 -18.00 7.89 7.01
N ASP A 120 -18.48 6.68 7.29
CA ASP A 120 -19.47 6.40 8.32
C ASP A 120 -18.89 6.48 9.74
N LEU A 121 -19.77 6.66 10.72
CA LEU A 121 -19.41 6.58 12.14
C LEU A 121 -19.09 5.14 12.54
N LEU A 122 -17.93 4.94 13.16
CA LEU A 122 -17.46 3.63 13.64
C LEU A 122 -17.70 3.50 15.15
N ASN A 123 -18.54 2.53 15.53
CA ASN A 123 -18.67 2.11 16.92
C ASN A 123 -17.52 1.17 17.27
N CYS A 124 -16.68 1.57 18.23
CA CYS A 124 -15.45 0.85 18.57
C CYS A 124 -15.38 0.49 20.04
N GLU A 125 -15.01 -0.76 20.32
CA GLU A 125 -14.71 -1.22 21.67
C GLU A 125 -13.26 -0.87 22.06
N ARG A 126 -13.03 -0.63 23.36
CA ARG A 126 -11.70 -0.50 23.94
C ARG A 126 -11.56 -1.51 25.08
N LYS A 127 -10.41 -2.19 25.14
CA LYS A 127 -10.15 -3.16 26.21
C LYS A 127 -10.26 -2.47 27.58
N PHE A 128 -11.17 -2.96 28.42
CA PHE A 128 -11.44 -2.44 29.77
C PHE A 128 -11.86 -0.96 29.84
N LYS A 129 -12.46 -0.43 28.76
CA LYS A 129 -12.99 0.96 28.73
C LYS A 129 -14.32 0.98 27.99
N GLU A 130 -15.05 2.07 28.18
CA GLU A 130 -16.31 2.29 27.47
C GLU A 130 -16.10 2.32 25.95
N PRO A 131 -17.05 1.75 25.18
CA PRO A 131 -17.10 1.93 23.74
C PRO A 131 -17.18 3.41 23.38
N PHE A 132 -16.69 3.74 22.20
CA PHE A 132 -16.71 5.12 21.70
C PHE A 132 -16.98 5.13 20.21
N VAL A 133 -17.42 6.28 19.71
CA VAL A 133 -17.76 6.47 18.31
C VAL A 133 -16.82 7.48 17.70
N PHE A 134 -16.31 7.21 16.50
CA PHE A 134 -15.55 8.20 15.74
C PHE A 134 -15.63 7.95 14.25
N GLN A 135 -15.34 8.97 13.46
CA GLN A 135 -15.16 8.86 12.02
C GLN A 135 -13.67 8.66 11.70
N ASN A 136 -13.33 7.61 10.95
CA ASN A 136 -11.94 7.34 10.62
C ASN A 136 -11.40 8.30 9.54
N TYR A 137 -10.19 8.79 9.76
CA TYR A 137 -9.41 9.48 8.73
C TYR A 137 -8.02 8.86 8.51
N ALA A 138 -7.66 7.82 9.25
CA ALA A 138 -6.38 7.15 9.13
C ALA A 138 -6.27 6.38 7.81
N LYS A 139 -5.34 6.78 6.93
CA LYS A 139 -5.13 6.11 5.63
C LYS A 139 -4.52 4.74 5.83
N LEU A 140 -5.13 3.72 5.25
CA LEU A 140 -4.66 2.35 5.38
C LEU A 140 -3.57 2.10 4.34
N ILE A 141 -2.35 1.85 4.79
CA ILE A 141 -1.18 1.62 3.94
C ILE A 141 -0.56 0.27 4.35
N PHE A 142 -0.72 -0.72 3.49
CA PHE A 142 -0.15 -2.06 3.64
C PHE A 142 1.09 -2.18 2.75
N LEU A 143 2.23 -2.48 3.37
CA LEU A 143 3.47 -2.78 2.65
C LEU A 143 3.53 -4.29 2.50
N THR A 144 3.61 -4.79 1.28
CA THR A 144 3.68 -6.22 1.02
C THR A 144 4.75 -6.57 -0.01
N ASN A 145 5.15 -7.83 -0.05
CA ASN A 145 5.95 -8.35 -1.16
C ASN A 145 5.08 -8.86 -2.30
N GLN A 146 3.91 -9.43 -1.97
CA GLN A 146 2.92 -9.89 -2.94
C GLN A 146 1.53 -9.43 -2.52
N ILE A 147 0.68 -9.10 -3.48
CA ILE A 147 -0.70 -8.71 -3.17
C ILE A 147 -1.40 -9.91 -2.52
N PRO A 148 -2.06 -9.74 -1.35
CA PRO A 148 -2.73 -10.85 -0.70
C PRO A 148 -3.87 -11.37 -1.56
N LEU A 149 -4.11 -12.68 -1.54
CA LEU A 149 -5.34 -13.24 -2.10
C LEU A 149 -6.53 -12.76 -1.27
N THR A 150 -7.67 -12.50 -1.90
CA THR A 150 -8.93 -12.25 -1.20
C THR A 150 -10.01 -13.22 -1.64
N VAL A 151 -10.94 -13.53 -0.73
CA VAL A 151 -12.20 -14.21 -1.04
C VAL A 151 -13.32 -13.22 -1.36
N ASP A 152 -13.17 -11.95 -0.99
CA ASP A 152 -14.15 -10.90 -1.30
C ASP A 152 -13.93 -10.39 -2.72
N LYS A 153 -14.69 -10.94 -3.67
CA LYS A 153 -14.67 -10.58 -5.09
C LYS A 153 -15.68 -9.48 -5.44
N THR A 154 -16.15 -8.70 -4.46
CA THR A 154 -17.17 -7.68 -4.70
C THR A 154 -16.59 -6.37 -5.23
N PHE A 155 -17.38 -5.67 -6.04
CA PHE A 155 -17.08 -4.29 -6.47
C PHE A 155 -16.79 -3.37 -5.27
N ALA A 156 -17.49 -3.58 -4.14
CA ALA A 156 -17.28 -2.80 -2.93
C ALA A 156 -15.86 -2.93 -2.36
N PHE A 157 -15.24 -4.10 -2.44
CA PHE A 157 -13.83 -4.26 -2.05
C PHE A 157 -12.90 -3.66 -3.11
N TYR A 158 -13.03 -4.05 -4.38
CA TYR A 158 -12.10 -3.63 -5.43
C TYR A 158 -12.09 -2.12 -5.66
N ARG A 159 -13.24 -1.43 -5.57
CA ARG A 159 -13.27 0.03 -5.68
C ARG A 159 -12.43 0.72 -4.61
N ARG A 160 -12.08 0.02 -3.52
CA ARG A 160 -11.20 0.53 -2.45
C ARG A 160 -9.74 0.15 -2.62
N VAL A 161 -9.40 -0.70 -3.57
CA VAL A 161 -8.01 -1.09 -3.79
C VAL A 161 -7.27 0.04 -4.52
N PHE A 162 -6.04 0.33 -4.06
CA PHE A 162 -5.06 1.15 -4.77
C PHE A 162 -3.72 0.45 -4.74
N LEU A 163 -3.22 0.07 -5.92
CA LEU A 163 -1.97 -0.67 -6.10
C LEU A 163 -0.84 0.27 -6.50
N LEU A 164 0.27 0.23 -5.76
CA LEU A 164 1.48 0.95 -6.13
C LEU A 164 2.71 0.04 -6.03
N GLU A 165 3.31 -0.22 -7.18
CA GLU A 165 4.49 -1.03 -7.32
C GLU A 165 5.77 -0.25 -6.98
N PHE A 166 6.69 -0.92 -6.29
CA PHE A 166 8.07 -0.51 -6.05
C PHE A 166 8.97 -1.48 -6.84
N PRO A 167 9.26 -1.19 -8.13
CA PRO A 167 9.81 -2.17 -9.06
C PRO A 167 11.32 -2.38 -8.87
N ASN A 168 12.03 -1.41 -8.30
CA ASN A 168 13.49 -1.43 -8.24
C ASN A 168 14.00 -2.22 -7.04
N ARG A 169 15.23 -2.76 -7.12
CA ARG A 169 15.87 -3.50 -6.02
C ARG A 169 17.18 -2.82 -5.62
N PHE A 170 17.34 -2.58 -4.33
CA PHE A 170 18.50 -1.94 -3.73
C PHE A 170 19.27 -2.96 -2.90
N VAL A 171 20.54 -3.20 -3.27
CA VAL A 171 21.42 -4.18 -2.64
C VAL A 171 22.61 -3.47 -1.99
N LEU A 172 22.87 -3.81 -0.73
CA LEU A 172 24.03 -3.28 0.01
C LEU A 172 25.33 -3.59 -0.73
N GLY A 173 26.23 -2.60 -0.78
CA GLY A 173 27.49 -2.70 -1.53
C GLY A 173 27.37 -2.59 -3.05
N LYS A 174 26.15 -2.40 -3.60
CA LYS A 174 25.93 -2.15 -5.04
C LYS A 174 25.30 -0.79 -5.28
N ASN A 175 24.03 -0.66 -4.91
CA ASN A 175 23.19 0.51 -5.22
C ASN A 175 22.29 0.94 -4.04
N ALA A 176 22.39 0.27 -2.89
CA ALA A 176 21.71 0.69 -1.67
C ALA A 176 22.61 1.60 -0.83
N ASP A 177 22.07 2.73 -0.41
CA ASP A 177 22.59 3.53 0.69
C ASP A 177 21.70 3.30 1.93
N PRO A 178 22.15 2.53 2.95
CA PRO A 178 21.32 2.22 4.12
C PRO A 178 20.99 3.45 4.97
N ASP A 179 21.86 4.46 4.91
CA ASP A 179 21.79 5.68 5.72
C ASP A 179 21.16 6.84 4.96
N ILE A 180 20.63 6.59 3.75
CA ILE A 180 20.10 7.63 2.86
C ILE A 180 19.07 8.51 3.55
N ILE A 181 18.26 7.95 4.45
CA ILE A 181 17.24 8.71 5.17
C ILE A 181 17.83 9.59 6.28
N ASP A 182 18.87 9.11 6.95
CA ASP A 182 19.53 9.83 8.05
C ASP A 182 20.40 10.98 7.51
N LYS A 183 20.80 10.91 6.24
CA LYS A 183 21.48 11.97 5.49
C LYS A 183 20.54 13.09 5.01
N ILE A 184 19.22 12.91 5.07
CA ILE A 184 18.26 13.93 4.61
C ILE A 184 18.20 15.05 5.65
N GLU A 185 18.46 16.27 5.21
CA GLU A 185 18.35 17.44 6.06
C GLU A 185 16.92 17.68 6.55
N GLN A 186 16.79 18.23 7.75
CA GLN A 186 15.50 18.56 8.35
C GLN A 186 14.67 19.52 7.46
N SER A 187 15.35 20.45 6.79
CA SER A 187 14.79 21.41 5.82
C SER A 187 14.04 20.71 4.67
N GLU A 188 14.55 19.59 4.17
CA GLU A 188 13.89 18.84 3.09
C GLU A 188 12.57 18.21 3.53
N PHE A 189 12.49 17.69 4.77
CA PHE A 189 11.24 17.15 5.30
C PHE A 189 10.19 18.25 5.48
N GLU A 190 10.62 19.45 5.87
CA GLU A 190 9.75 20.62 5.98
C GLU A 190 9.26 21.09 4.61
N ALA A 191 10.15 21.16 3.62
CA ALA A 191 9.79 21.46 2.24
C ALA A 191 8.84 20.44 1.64
N LEU A 192 9.06 19.14 1.89
CA LEU A 192 8.16 18.07 1.50
C LEU A 192 6.78 18.24 2.13
N ALA A 193 6.70 18.60 3.41
CA ALA A 193 5.42 18.83 4.08
C ALA A 193 4.67 20.03 3.48
N MET A 194 5.36 21.14 3.21
CA MET A 194 4.78 22.29 2.52
C MET A 194 4.29 21.92 1.12
N LYS A 195 5.06 21.13 0.38
CA LYS A 195 4.66 20.64 -0.93
C LYS A 195 3.46 19.69 -0.86
N ALA A 196 3.39 18.84 0.16
CA ALA A 196 2.26 17.95 0.41
C ALA A 196 0.99 18.75 0.74
N LEU A 197 1.07 19.84 1.51
CA LEU A 197 -0.06 20.73 1.76
C LEU A 197 -0.56 21.41 0.48
N ALA A 198 0.35 21.90 -0.37
CA ALA A 198 -0.03 22.45 -1.67
C ALA A 198 -0.70 21.38 -2.56
N LYS A 199 -0.13 20.17 -2.60
CA LYS A 199 -0.69 19.02 -3.33
C LYS A 199 -2.06 18.61 -2.78
N LEU A 200 -2.28 18.69 -1.47
CA LEU A 200 -3.57 18.44 -0.84
C LEU A 200 -4.64 19.43 -1.33
N GLY A 201 -4.27 20.71 -1.48
CA GLY A 201 -5.15 21.71 -2.09
C GLY A 201 -5.51 21.38 -3.55
N GLU A 202 -4.56 20.87 -4.33
CA GLU A 202 -4.82 20.36 -5.69
C GLU A 202 -5.74 19.15 -5.69
N LEU A 203 -5.50 18.15 -4.82
CA LEU A 203 -6.34 16.96 -4.68
C LEU A 203 -7.77 17.37 -4.33
N LYS A 204 -7.96 18.29 -3.37
CA LYS A 204 -9.29 18.77 -2.99
C LYS A 204 -10.05 19.37 -4.17
N ARG A 205 -9.40 20.12 -5.07
CA ARG A 205 -10.02 20.67 -6.29
C ARG A 205 -10.39 19.61 -7.32
N LYS A 206 -9.73 18.44 -7.27
CA LYS A 206 -10.00 17.30 -8.16
C LYS A 206 -10.78 16.19 -7.46
N SER A 207 -11.57 16.52 -6.44
CA SER A 207 -12.37 15.55 -5.67
C SER A 207 -11.54 14.38 -5.11
N PHE A 208 -10.29 14.66 -4.76
CA PHE A 208 -9.31 13.71 -4.23
C PHE A 208 -8.97 12.54 -5.17
N VAL A 209 -9.27 12.64 -6.47
CA VAL A 209 -8.86 11.64 -7.46
C VAL A 209 -7.35 11.74 -7.68
N PHE A 210 -6.65 10.63 -7.42
CA PHE A 210 -5.20 10.54 -7.53
C PHE A 210 -4.76 10.50 -8.99
N THR A 211 -3.52 10.93 -9.27
CA THR A 211 -2.97 10.91 -10.64
C THR A 211 -2.91 9.49 -11.23
N LYS A 212 -2.71 8.47 -10.39
CA LYS A 212 -2.70 7.04 -10.77
C LYS A 212 -4.06 6.35 -10.58
N HIS A 213 -5.16 7.11 -10.54
CA HIS A 213 -6.48 6.50 -10.49
C HIS A 213 -6.72 5.67 -11.76
N ILE A 214 -7.29 4.50 -11.58
CA ILE A 214 -7.78 3.62 -12.63
C ILE A 214 -9.17 3.12 -12.22
N GLU A 215 -9.95 2.72 -13.22
CA GLU A 215 -11.31 2.22 -13.03
C GLU A 215 -11.34 0.93 -12.21
N THR A 216 -12.52 0.62 -11.65
CA THR A 216 -12.64 -0.51 -10.73
C THR A 216 -12.47 -1.86 -11.45
N GLU A 217 -12.84 -1.93 -12.71
CA GLU A 217 -12.67 -3.11 -13.55
C GLU A 217 -11.18 -3.40 -13.78
N GLU A 218 -10.40 -2.36 -14.10
CA GLU A 218 -8.96 -2.48 -14.32
C GLU A 218 -8.22 -2.85 -13.02
N ILE A 219 -8.58 -2.24 -11.88
CA ILE A 219 -7.96 -2.61 -10.60
C ILE A 219 -8.32 -4.03 -10.18
N THR A 220 -9.53 -4.52 -10.50
CA THR A 220 -9.91 -5.92 -10.26
C THR A 220 -9.02 -6.87 -11.05
N GLU A 221 -8.85 -6.64 -12.35
CA GLU A 221 -7.98 -7.48 -13.19
C GLU A 221 -6.52 -7.45 -12.72
N GLN A 222 -5.99 -6.27 -12.39
CA GLN A 222 -4.64 -6.12 -11.86
C GLN A 222 -4.48 -6.84 -10.51
N TYR A 223 -5.44 -6.70 -9.60
CA TYR A 223 -5.39 -7.35 -8.29
C TYR A 223 -5.44 -8.87 -8.41
N GLU A 224 -6.35 -9.42 -9.23
CA GLU A 224 -6.46 -10.87 -9.44
C GLU A 224 -5.19 -11.44 -10.09
N SER A 225 -4.64 -10.73 -11.07
CA SER A 225 -3.38 -11.08 -11.72
C SER A 225 -2.20 -11.15 -10.75
N LEU A 226 -2.14 -10.23 -9.78
CA LEU A 226 -1.02 -10.12 -8.84
C LEU A 226 -1.18 -11.03 -7.62
N SER A 227 -2.43 -11.30 -7.21
CA SER A 227 -2.73 -12.09 -6.01
C SER A 227 -2.87 -13.58 -6.27
N ASN A 228 -3.22 -13.98 -7.50
CA ASN A 228 -3.31 -15.38 -7.89
C ASN A 228 -2.49 -15.69 -9.17
N PRO A 229 -1.15 -15.79 -9.05
CA PRO A 229 -0.27 -16.11 -10.17
C PRO A 229 -0.63 -17.43 -10.87
N LEU A 230 -1.07 -18.44 -10.10
CA LEU A 230 -1.44 -19.75 -10.65
C LEU A 230 -2.67 -19.65 -11.54
N HIS A 231 -3.73 -19.00 -11.08
CA HIS A 231 -4.94 -18.85 -11.89
C HIS A 231 -4.65 -18.12 -13.20
N LYS A 232 -3.84 -17.05 -13.13
CA LYS A 232 -3.42 -16.32 -14.34
C LYS A 232 -2.57 -17.19 -15.26
N PHE A 233 -1.61 -17.92 -14.73
CA PHE A 233 -0.79 -18.84 -15.51
C PHE A 233 -1.65 -19.89 -16.23
N VAL A 234 -2.60 -20.51 -15.52
CA VAL A 234 -3.54 -21.47 -16.12
C VAL A 234 -4.38 -20.80 -17.21
N LYS A 235 -4.92 -19.61 -16.96
CA LYS A 235 -5.73 -18.88 -17.96
C LYS A 235 -4.94 -18.53 -19.22
N ASP A 236 -3.68 -18.10 -19.07
CA ASP A 236 -2.90 -17.54 -20.17
C ASP A 236 -2.09 -18.62 -20.94
N PHE A 237 -1.74 -19.73 -20.28
CA PHE A 237 -0.82 -20.75 -20.83
C PHE A 237 -1.43 -22.14 -20.95
N THR A 238 -2.72 -22.32 -20.67
CA THR A 238 -3.41 -23.60 -20.86
C THR A 238 -4.67 -23.45 -21.69
N VAL A 239 -5.00 -24.50 -22.45
CA VAL A 239 -6.25 -24.62 -23.20
C VAL A 239 -7.04 -25.77 -22.57
N LYS A 240 -8.35 -25.58 -22.39
CA LYS A 240 -9.22 -26.67 -21.91
C LYS A 240 -9.56 -27.58 -23.07
N GLU A 241 -8.93 -28.76 -23.12
CA GLU A 241 -9.19 -29.78 -24.12
C GLU A 241 -9.59 -31.11 -23.44
N PRO A 242 -10.71 -31.75 -23.83
CA PRO A 242 -11.10 -33.05 -23.30
C PRO A 242 -10.00 -34.10 -23.50
N ASN A 243 -9.75 -34.95 -22.51
CA ASN A 243 -8.75 -36.02 -22.55
C ASN A 243 -7.29 -35.55 -22.76
N SER A 244 -7.00 -34.26 -22.57
CA SER A 244 -5.64 -33.74 -22.51
C SER A 244 -5.10 -33.75 -21.08
N ASP A 245 -3.81 -33.98 -20.93
CA ASP A 245 -3.07 -33.87 -19.68
C ASP A 245 -1.72 -33.18 -19.87
N ILE A 246 -1.16 -32.69 -18.77
CA ILE A 246 0.22 -32.19 -18.73
C ILE A 246 0.95 -32.90 -17.59
N PRO A 247 2.16 -33.43 -17.83
CA PRO A 247 2.96 -33.99 -16.75
C PRO A 247 3.16 -32.98 -15.63
N LYS A 248 2.93 -33.40 -14.37
CA LYS A 248 3.06 -32.52 -13.19
C LYS A 248 4.39 -31.77 -13.15
N ASN A 249 5.49 -32.47 -13.47
CA ASN A 249 6.83 -31.87 -13.46
C ASN A 249 6.98 -30.79 -14.53
N GLU A 250 6.41 -31.01 -15.71
CA GLU A 250 6.42 -30.02 -16.79
C GLU A 250 5.59 -28.78 -16.42
N PHE A 251 4.39 -28.99 -15.87
CA PHE A 251 3.56 -27.90 -15.37
C PHE A 251 4.31 -27.08 -14.31
N GLN A 252 4.92 -27.77 -13.35
CA GLN A 252 5.69 -27.13 -12.27
C GLN A 252 6.86 -26.32 -12.84
N SER A 253 7.69 -26.88 -13.73
CA SER A 253 8.81 -26.14 -14.33
C SER A 253 8.36 -24.91 -15.12
N ARG A 254 7.28 -25.03 -15.91
CA ARG A 254 6.73 -23.89 -16.66
C ARG A 254 6.18 -22.81 -15.71
N PHE A 255 5.50 -23.21 -14.64
CA PHE A 255 4.95 -22.28 -13.66
C PHE A 255 6.04 -21.60 -12.83
N GLU A 256 7.07 -22.32 -12.41
CA GLU A 256 8.24 -21.75 -11.71
C GLU A 256 8.99 -20.73 -12.58
N ALA A 257 9.15 -21.03 -13.87
CA ALA A 257 9.72 -20.08 -14.83
C ALA A 257 8.88 -18.80 -14.96
N TYR A 258 7.55 -18.95 -15.05
CA TYR A 258 6.62 -17.82 -15.04
C TYR A 258 6.70 -17.01 -13.73
N GLN A 259 6.75 -17.67 -12.58
CA GLN A 259 6.89 -16.99 -11.29
C GLN A 259 8.19 -16.20 -11.22
N LYS A 260 9.31 -16.78 -11.69
CA LYS A 260 10.62 -16.11 -11.72
C LYS A 260 10.62 -14.91 -12.65
N ASP A 261 10.04 -15.04 -13.86
CA ASP A 261 9.90 -13.95 -14.83
C ASP A 261 9.10 -12.77 -14.25
N LYS A 262 7.97 -13.07 -13.58
CA LYS A 262 7.10 -12.05 -12.97
C LYS A 262 7.56 -11.58 -11.60
N GLY A 263 8.71 -12.07 -11.09
CA GLY A 263 9.21 -11.73 -9.77
C GLY A 263 8.32 -12.20 -8.61
N PHE A 264 7.44 -13.18 -8.86
CA PHE A 264 6.68 -13.85 -7.82
C PHE A 264 7.57 -14.79 -7.01
N ARG A 265 7.24 -14.97 -5.72
CA ARG A 265 7.83 -16.04 -4.91
C ARG A 265 7.51 -17.38 -5.55
N ILE A 266 8.55 -18.20 -5.71
CA ILE A 266 8.41 -19.59 -6.15
C ILE A 266 7.64 -20.37 -5.07
N TRP A 267 6.59 -21.08 -5.49
CA TRP A 267 5.84 -21.94 -4.57
C TRP A 267 6.67 -23.20 -4.32
N ASP A 268 7.31 -23.29 -3.15
CA ASP A 268 8.00 -24.52 -2.74
C ASP A 268 7.01 -25.47 -2.06
N SER A 269 7.12 -26.76 -2.38
CA SER A 269 6.25 -27.83 -1.89
C SER A 269 6.61 -28.25 -0.45
N LYS A 270 6.67 -27.32 0.48
CA LYS A 270 6.81 -27.61 1.92
C LYS A 270 5.48 -27.44 2.65
#